data_AF-A0A645JBP8-F1
#
_entry.id   AF-A0A645JBP8-F1
#
_cell.length_a   1.000
_cell.length_b   1.000
_cell.length_c   1.000
_cell.angle_alpha   90.00
_cell.angle_beta   90.00
_cell.angle_gamma   90.00
#
_symmetry.space_group_name_H-M   'P 1'
#
loop_
_entity.id
_entity.type
_entity.pdbx_description
1 polymer ?
#
loop_
_entity_poly.entity_id
_entity_poly.type
_entity_poly.pdbx_seq_one_letter_code
_entity_poly.pdbx_strand_id
1 'polypeptide(L)'
;MQTALDPVPNNGLGLGIAPIGHVVTVAGVTSSTINIVTEITYQNGWCWTDVKSYAEAAVDAYFKELSQAWDDNDALIARISQIETRFLDLPGIVDIANTTLNGAAQNLTLGANEIPVRGIINA
;
A
#
# COMPACT_ATOMS: atom_id res chain seq x y z
N MET A 1 52.70 27.61 16.17
CA MET A 1 52.00 26.91 15.07
C MET A 1 50.62 26.56 15.61
N GLN A 2 49.59 27.20 15.07
CA GLN A 2 48.28 27.39 15.71
C GLN A 2 47.31 26.26 15.36
N THR A 3 46.78 25.60 16.38
CA THR A 3 45.67 24.63 16.31
C THR A 3 44.35 25.39 16.26
N ALA A 4 43.66 25.36 15.12
CA ALA A 4 42.28 25.84 14.99
C ALA A 4 41.69 25.35 13.67
N LEU A 5 40.81 24.33 13.70
CA LEU A 5 39.52 24.36 12.99
C LEU A 5 38.70 23.08 13.29
N ASP A 6 37.70 23.24 14.16
CA ASP A 6 36.47 22.43 14.24
C ASP A 6 35.34 23.43 14.61
N PRO A 7 34.06 23.23 14.28
CA PRO A 7 33.41 22.86 13.00
C PRO A 7 32.23 23.82 12.62
N VAL A 8 31.45 23.47 11.56
CA VAL A 8 30.04 23.92 11.22
C VAL A 8 29.91 25.27 10.47
N PRO A 9 28.83 25.62 9.70
CA PRO A 9 27.72 24.89 9.05
C PRO A 9 27.69 25.07 7.52
N ASN A 10 27.06 24.16 6.77
CA ASN A 10 26.37 24.60 5.55
C ASN A 10 24.96 24.02 5.49
N ASN A 11 24.03 24.86 5.93
CA ASN A 11 22.59 24.67 5.90
C ASN A 11 22.11 25.13 4.52
N GLY A 12 21.72 24.20 3.66
CA GLY A 12 21.37 24.44 2.27
C GLY A 12 20.26 23.53 1.76
N LEU A 13 19.07 23.69 2.35
CA LEU A 13 17.75 23.48 1.75
C LEU A 13 17.48 22.11 1.08
N GLY A 14 17.18 21.15 1.95
CA GLY A 14 16.34 20.01 1.64
C GLY A 14 15.59 19.58 2.88
N LEU A 15 14.77 20.47 3.47
CA LEU A 15 13.72 20.06 4.41
C LEU A 15 12.65 19.30 3.62
N GLY A 16 13.01 18.09 3.21
CA GLY A 16 12.11 17.05 2.80
C GLY A 16 12.25 15.96 3.85
N ILE A 17 11.51 16.11 4.95
CA ILE A 17 11.06 15.00 5.79
C ILE A 17 10.79 13.85 4.83
N ALA A 18 11.52 12.73 4.92
CA ALA A 18 11.36 11.63 3.97
C ALA A 18 9.86 11.26 3.91
N PRO A 19 9.13 11.65 2.86
CA PRO A 19 7.72 11.33 2.78
C PRO A 19 7.70 9.83 2.60
N ILE A 20 7.07 9.12 3.52
CA ILE A 20 6.71 7.69 3.45
C ILE A 20 6.58 7.22 1.99
N GLY A 21 7.68 6.69 1.47
CA GLY A 21 7.88 6.56 0.03
C GLY A 21 9.29 6.02 -0.18
N HIS A 22 9.54 4.84 0.37
CA HIS A 22 10.67 4.04 -0.08
C HIS A 22 10.46 3.82 -1.59
N VAL A 23 11.13 4.61 -2.40
CA VAL A 23 11.41 4.29 -3.79
C VAL A 23 12.32 3.07 -3.72
N VAL A 24 11.73 1.89 -3.69
CA VAL A 24 12.50 0.66 -3.86
C VAL A 24 12.81 0.60 -5.34
N THR A 25 14.02 1.03 -5.66
CA THR A 25 14.68 0.80 -6.94
C THR A 25 14.89 -0.72 -7.07
N VAL A 26 13.93 -1.45 -7.64
CA VAL A 26 14.07 -2.89 -7.88
C VAL A 26 14.31 -3.14 -9.36
N ALA A 27 15.58 -3.10 -9.77
CA ALA A 27 15.99 -3.77 -10.99
C ALA A 27 15.98 -5.29 -10.73
N GLY A 28 14.81 -5.94 -10.81
CA GLY A 28 14.71 -7.39 -10.64
C GLY A 28 13.32 -8.00 -10.44
N VAL A 29 12.31 -7.22 -10.03
CA VAL A 29 10.94 -7.71 -9.82
C VAL A 29 9.97 -7.11 -10.81
N THR A 30 9.00 -7.91 -11.20
CA THR A 30 7.87 -7.49 -12.02
C THR A 30 6.79 -6.94 -11.09
N SER A 31 6.22 -5.77 -11.43
CA SER A 31 5.05 -5.26 -10.72
C SER A 31 3.78 -5.91 -11.30
N SER A 32 2.94 -6.44 -10.42
CA SER A 32 1.62 -6.95 -10.80
C SER A 32 0.55 -5.98 -10.31
N THR A 33 -0.10 -5.29 -11.24
CA THR A 33 -1.17 -4.34 -10.92
C THR A 33 -2.43 -5.10 -10.49
N ILE A 34 -2.91 -4.81 -9.28
CA ILE A 34 -4.12 -5.41 -8.71
C ILE A 34 -5.22 -4.36 -8.66
N ASN A 35 -6.23 -4.53 -9.51
CA ASN A 35 -7.46 -3.74 -9.46
C ASN A 35 -8.39 -4.37 -8.43
N ILE A 36 -8.93 -3.54 -7.56
CA ILE A 36 -9.81 -3.99 -6.48
C ILE A 36 -11.18 -3.39 -6.76
N VAL A 37 -12.18 -4.25 -6.86
CA VAL A 37 -13.58 -3.82 -6.93
C VAL A 37 -14.26 -4.40 -5.71
N THR A 38 -14.96 -3.57 -4.95
CA THR A 38 -15.64 -3.96 -3.73
C THR A 38 -16.95 -3.21 -3.62
N GLU A 39 -17.89 -3.72 -2.84
CA GLU A 39 -19.11 -3.01 -2.48
C GLU A 39 -19.01 -2.64 -1.01
N ILE A 40 -19.04 -1.35 -0.69
CA ILE A 40 -18.86 -0.86 0.68
C ILE A 40 -20.16 -0.25 1.19
N THR A 41 -20.60 -0.71 2.36
CA THR A 41 -21.68 -0.07 3.11
C THR A 41 -21.08 0.95 4.06
N TYR A 42 -21.43 2.22 3.87
CA TYR A 42 -20.92 3.33 4.68
C TYR A 42 -21.80 3.64 5.88
N GLN A 43 -21.18 4.20 6.93
CA GLN A 43 -21.90 4.81 8.04
C GLN A 43 -22.65 6.06 7.55
N ASN A 44 -23.72 6.44 8.25
CA ASN A 44 -24.51 7.61 7.87
C ASN A 44 -23.65 8.89 7.90
N GLY A 45 -23.62 9.62 6.78
CA GLY A 45 -22.81 10.82 6.61
C GLY A 45 -21.40 10.58 6.07
N TRP A 46 -21.04 9.33 5.76
CA TRP A 46 -19.79 8.98 5.09
C TRP A 46 -20.05 8.60 3.63
N CYS A 47 -19.07 8.86 2.78
CA CYS A 47 -19.08 8.40 1.39
C CYS A 47 -17.68 8.00 0.92
N TRP A 48 -17.60 7.46 -0.30
CA TRP A 48 -16.34 7.00 -0.88
C TRP A 48 -15.25 8.06 -0.83
N THR A 49 -15.55 9.34 -1.09
CA THR A 49 -14.55 10.41 -1.07
C THR A 49 -13.90 10.61 0.30
N ASP A 50 -14.61 10.31 1.39
CA ASP A 50 -14.07 10.43 2.75
C ASP A 50 -13.15 9.25 3.08
N VAL A 51 -13.54 8.04 2.68
CA VAL A 51 -12.76 6.82 2.98
C VAL A 51 -11.67 6.54 1.96
N LYS A 52 -11.73 7.11 0.75
CA LYS A 52 -10.86 6.77 -0.39
C LYS A 52 -9.39 6.83 0.00
N SER A 53 -8.95 7.93 0.61
CA SER A 53 -7.55 8.10 1.02
C SER A 53 -7.13 7.05 2.05
N TYR A 54 -8.02 6.67 2.97
CA TYR A 54 -7.77 5.63 3.96
C TYR A 54 -7.73 4.24 3.33
N ALA A 55 -8.64 3.95 2.39
CA ALA A 55 -8.70 2.70 1.64
C ALA A 55 -7.43 2.52 0.79
N GLU A 56 -7.04 3.54 0.04
CA GLU A 56 -5.80 3.55 -0.73
C GLU A 56 -4.58 3.30 0.17
N ALA A 57 -4.48 4.02 1.29
CA ALA A 57 -3.38 3.84 2.26
C ALA A 57 -3.38 2.43 2.88
N ALA A 58 -4.54 1.85 3.19
CA ALA A 58 -4.66 0.51 3.74
C ALA A 58 -4.21 -0.57 2.75
N VAL A 59 -4.59 -0.44 1.47
CA VAL A 59 -4.10 -1.33 0.40
C VAL A 59 -2.59 -1.16 0.21
N ASP A 60 -2.10 0.06 0.11
CA ASP A 60 -0.67 0.35 -0.09
C ASP A 60 0.16 -0.21 1.08
N ALA A 61 -0.33 -0.09 2.32
CA ALA A 61 0.30 -0.70 3.48
C ALA A 61 0.34 -2.23 3.38
N TYR A 62 -0.79 -2.86 3.05
CA TYR A 62 -0.86 -4.32 2.89
C TYR A 62 0.06 -4.85 1.79
N PHE A 63 0.10 -4.16 0.64
CA PHE A 63 0.96 -4.55 -0.48
C PHE A 63 2.43 -4.34 -0.17
N LYS A 64 2.76 -3.32 0.62
CA LYS A 64 4.11 -3.14 1.15
C LYS A 64 4.48 -4.27 2.11
N GLU A 65 3.59 -4.68 3.01
CA GLU A 65 3.82 -5.84 3.89
C GLU A 65 4.10 -7.11 3.07
N LEU A 66 3.29 -7.37 2.03
CA LEU A 66 3.53 -8.48 1.09
C LEU A 66 4.89 -8.34 0.39
N SER A 67 5.19 -7.16 -0.13
CA SER A 67 6.46 -6.88 -0.81
C SER A 67 7.66 -6.94 0.12
N GLN A 68 7.49 -6.85 1.44
CA GLN A 68 8.58 -7.06 2.42
C GLN A 68 8.76 -8.54 2.71
N ALA A 69 7.68 -9.32 2.68
CA ALA A 69 7.69 -10.77 2.87
C ALA A 69 8.12 -11.55 1.61
N TRP A 70 8.31 -10.88 0.47
CA TRP A 70 8.60 -11.50 -0.83
C TRP A 70 9.89 -12.33 -0.84
N ASP A 71 10.94 -11.87 -0.15
CA ASP A 71 12.25 -12.55 -0.12
C ASP A 71 12.20 -13.84 0.71
N ASP A 72 11.24 -13.92 1.64
CA ASP A 72 11.05 -15.04 2.57
C ASP A 72 10.03 -16.08 2.03
N ASN A 73 9.28 -15.75 0.97
CA ASN A 73 8.18 -16.58 0.46
C ASN A 73 8.34 -16.90 -1.02
N ASP A 74 8.17 -18.17 -1.38
CA ASP A 74 8.25 -18.66 -2.78
C ASP A 74 7.19 -17.99 -3.70
N ALA A 75 6.07 -17.58 -3.13
CA ALA A 75 5.01 -16.86 -3.82
C ALA A 75 4.24 -15.93 -2.86
N LEU A 76 3.88 -14.75 -3.34
CA LEU A 76 3.01 -13.83 -2.62
C LEU A 76 1.55 -14.12 -2.94
N ILE A 77 0.68 -14.04 -1.93
CA ILE A 77 -0.75 -14.25 -2.11
C ILE A 77 -1.51 -13.04 -1.58
N ALA A 78 -2.08 -12.25 -2.48
CA ALA A 78 -3.00 -11.19 -2.15
C ALA A 78 -4.37 -11.80 -1.83
N ARG A 79 -4.75 -11.75 -0.54
CA ARG A 79 -5.99 -12.36 -0.06
C ARG A 79 -7.09 -11.31 0.05
N ILE A 80 -8.24 -11.62 -0.55
CA ILE A 80 -9.46 -10.80 -0.46
C ILE A 80 -9.81 -10.52 1.00
N SER A 81 -9.85 -11.56 1.83
CA SER A 81 -10.23 -11.44 3.24
C SER A 81 -9.28 -10.56 4.06
N GLN A 82 -8.00 -10.46 3.66
CA GLN A 82 -7.08 -9.51 4.30
C GLN A 82 -7.43 -8.07 3.90
N ILE A 83 -7.69 -7.82 2.62
CA ILE A 83 -8.10 -6.49 2.13
C ILE A 83 -9.41 -6.05 2.78
N GLU A 84 -10.41 -6.94 2.81
CA GLU A 84 -11.70 -6.69 3.46
C GLU A 84 -11.53 -6.38 4.95
N THR A 85 -10.71 -7.16 5.66
CA THR A 85 -10.42 -6.89 7.08
C THR A 85 -9.78 -5.52 7.28
N ARG A 86 -8.83 -5.14 6.42
CA ARG A 86 -8.17 -3.82 6.48
C ARG A 86 -9.15 -2.69 6.19
N PHE A 87 -10.11 -2.89 5.30
CA PHE A 87 -11.14 -1.89 5.01
C PHE A 87 -12.18 -1.82 6.13
N LEU A 88 -12.58 -2.95 6.73
CA LEU A 88 -13.49 -2.96 7.89
C LEU A 88 -12.89 -2.26 9.12
N ASP A 89 -11.55 -2.16 9.20
CA ASP A 89 -10.85 -1.40 10.25
C ASP A 89 -10.91 0.13 10.01
N LEU A 90 -11.30 0.57 8.82
CA LEU A 90 -11.36 1.99 8.48
C LEU A 90 -12.59 2.67 9.09
N PRO A 91 -12.45 3.94 9.53
CA PRO A 91 -13.58 4.69 10.03
C PRO A 91 -14.61 4.95 8.92
N GLY A 92 -15.88 4.84 9.26
CA GLY A 92 -16.98 5.11 8.32
C GLY A 92 -17.40 3.92 7.46
N ILE A 93 -16.72 2.77 7.56
CA ILE A 93 -17.14 1.53 6.90
C ILE A 93 -17.94 0.68 7.88
N VAL A 94 -19.10 0.20 7.44
CA VAL A 94 -19.98 -0.69 8.22
C VAL A 94 -19.80 -2.13 7.78
N ASP A 95 -19.80 -2.35 6.47
CA ASP A 95 -19.78 -3.69 5.89
C ASP A 95 -19.15 -3.67 4.50
N ILE A 96 -18.65 -4.81 4.05
CA ILE A 96 -17.97 -4.97 2.76
C ILE A 96 -18.41 -6.29 2.13
N ALA A 97 -18.77 -6.23 0.86
CA ALA A 97 -19.21 -7.37 0.09
C ALA A 97 -18.65 -7.35 -1.34
N ASN A 98 -18.81 -8.47 -2.04
CA ASN A 98 -18.53 -8.60 -3.47
C ASN A 98 -17.12 -8.14 -3.90
N THR A 99 -16.13 -8.32 -3.03
CA THR A 99 -14.76 -7.95 -3.32
C THR A 99 -14.16 -8.85 -4.40
N THR A 100 -13.53 -8.25 -5.40
CA THR A 100 -12.84 -8.94 -6.49
C THR A 100 -11.47 -8.33 -6.71
N LEU A 101 -10.50 -9.20 -7.02
CA LEU A 101 -9.14 -8.83 -7.41
C LEU A 101 -8.98 -9.11 -8.90
N ASN A 102 -8.65 -8.09 -9.69
CA ASN A 102 -8.57 -8.17 -11.15
C ASN A 102 -9.83 -8.78 -11.80
N GLY A 103 -11.00 -8.50 -11.22
CA GLY A 103 -12.30 -9.00 -11.70
C GLY A 103 -12.66 -10.42 -11.25
N ALA A 104 -11.85 -11.06 -10.41
CA ALA A 104 -12.14 -12.38 -9.85
C ALA A 104 -12.38 -12.32 -8.32
N ALA A 105 -13.47 -12.92 -7.84
CA ALA A 105 -13.77 -13.08 -6.41
C ALA A 105 -12.94 -14.21 -5.77
N GLN A 106 -11.63 -14.21 -5.99
CA GLN A 106 -10.70 -15.19 -5.42
C GLN A 106 -9.37 -14.53 -5.02
N ASN A 107 -8.57 -15.25 -4.21
CA ASN A 107 -7.24 -14.77 -3.84
C ASN A 107 -6.33 -14.75 -5.08
N LEU A 108 -5.53 -13.69 -5.21
CA LEU A 108 -4.60 -13.56 -6.31
C LEU A 108 -3.22 -14.05 -5.86
N THR A 109 -2.72 -15.11 -6.49
CA THR A 109 -1.35 -15.59 -6.28
C THR A 109 -0.44 -14.90 -7.30
N LEU A 110 0.57 -14.21 -6.81
CA LEU A 110 1.61 -13.57 -7.60
C LEU A 110 2.75 -14.56 -7.84
N GLY A 111 3.44 -14.41 -8.97
CA GLY A 111 4.67 -15.17 -9.25
C GLY A 111 5.81 -14.85 -8.28
N ALA A 112 6.83 -15.71 -8.26
CA ALA A 112 7.97 -15.61 -7.33
C ALA A 112 8.73 -14.28 -7.40
N ASN A 113 8.75 -13.64 -8.58
CA ASN A 113 9.38 -12.33 -8.79
C ASN A 113 8.34 -11.22 -9.01
N GLU A 114 7.08 -11.42 -8.61
CA GLU A 114 6.02 -10.44 -8.78
C GLU A 114 5.63 -9.80 -7.45
N ILE A 115 5.65 -8.47 -7.41
CA ILE A 115 5.18 -7.69 -6.26
C ILE A 115 3.82 -7.04 -6.56
N PRO A 116 2.88 -7.06 -5.61
CA PRO A 116 1.57 -6.44 -5.80
C PRO A 116 1.69 -4.92 -5.80
N VAL A 117 1.10 -4.28 -6.80
CA VAL A 117 1.00 -2.82 -6.89
C VAL A 117 -0.48 -2.44 -6.98
N ARG A 118 -0.86 -1.41 -6.21
CA ARG A 118 -2.23 -0.90 -6.18
C ARG A 118 -2.63 -0.40 -7.55
N GLY A 119 -3.68 -0.99 -8.11
CA GLY A 119 -4.36 -0.50 -9.30
C GLY A 119 -5.49 0.46 -8.93
N ILE A 120 -6.59 0.35 -9.66
CA ILE A 120 -7.78 1.14 -9.40
C ILE A 120 -8.58 0.46 -8.28
N ILE A 121 -9.04 1.25 -7.30
CA ILE A 121 -10.01 0.81 -6.30
C ILE A 121 -11.37 1.38 -6.67
N ASN A 122 -12.33 0.50 -6.94
CA ASN A 122 -13.73 0.84 -7.16
C ASN A 122 -14.55 0.33 -5.98
N ALA A 123 -15.33 1.23 -5.38
CA ALA A 123 -16.12 1.01 -4.18
C ALA A 123 -17.50 1.66 -4.28
#